data_AF-A0A316K1M7-F1
#
_entry.id   AF-A0A316K1M7-F1
#
_cell.length_a   1.000
_cell.length_b   1.000
_cell.length_c   1.000
_cell.angle_alpha   90.00
_cell.angle_beta   90.00
_cell.angle_gamma   90.00
#
_symmetry.space_group_name_H-M   'P 1'
#
loop_
_entity.id
_entity.type
_entity.pdbx_description
1 polymer ?
#
loop_
_entity_poly.entity_id
_entity_poly.type
_entity_poly.pdbx_seq_one_letter_code
_entity_poly.pdbx_strand_id
1 'polypeptide(L)'
;MHRSGFYLLICTLALFSCGEKSVPKQKIEEPIKEELVVQPEPSMFTDSLKTLYNSIGLVEVTDPRIIVDLRYTTESNFMGMVLYDTLDCLMLQKEVSERLSLCQDLLDSLHPGYRLKVFDGVRPLQVQREMWEALDSIPPLNRGKFVSNPIFGSVHNFGTAVDITICDSLGNELDMGAGYDDFRPIAFPSKEAYFLKTGELTKQQYENRKLLRKIMRSQRFYNIPSEWWHFNAFSRLTCEAKFEILLDETGNHQWWVSPKIPKSDSLETPSDSLLQP
;
A
#
# COMPACT_ATOMS: atom_id res chain seq x y z
N MET A 1 55.73 87.18 7.98
CA MET A 1 54.98 88.32 8.59
C MET A 1 53.66 88.47 7.84
N HIS A 2 52.54 88.63 8.57
CA HIS A 2 51.14 88.84 8.16
C HIS A 2 50.48 87.69 7.35
N ARG A 3 49.56 86.86 7.88
CA ARG A 3 48.19 87.00 8.46
C ARG A 3 47.09 87.50 7.50
N SER A 4 45.95 86.79 7.61
CA SER A 4 44.59 87.05 7.11
C SER A 4 44.27 86.46 5.73
N GLY A 5 43.14 85.78 5.48
CA GLY A 5 41.95 85.53 6.29
C GLY A 5 40.97 84.63 5.51
N PHE A 6 40.03 84.04 6.25
CA PHE A 6 38.85 83.28 5.82
C PHE A 6 38.18 83.79 4.54
N TYR A 7 37.65 82.89 3.69
CA TYR A 7 36.20 82.71 3.48
C TYR A 7 35.95 81.42 2.66
N LEU A 8 35.25 80.49 3.29
CA LEU A 8 34.73 79.25 2.73
C LEU A 8 33.53 79.60 1.82
N LEU A 9 33.70 79.54 0.50
CA LEU A 9 32.59 79.67 -0.45
C LEU A 9 32.06 78.26 -0.78
N ILE A 10 30.97 77.89 -0.12
CA ILE A 10 30.20 76.68 -0.41
C ILE A 10 29.34 76.99 -1.65
N CYS A 11 29.74 76.49 -2.82
CA CYS A 11 28.87 76.42 -4.00
C CYS A 11 28.08 75.11 -3.95
N THR A 12 26.83 75.21 -3.49
CA THR A 12 25.83 74.14 -3.57
C THR A 12 25.41 73.93 -5.03
N LEU A 13 25.92 72.88 -5.66
CA LEU A 13 25.36 72.32 -6.89
C LEU A 13 24.09 71.53 -6.53
N ALA A 14 22.93 72.15 -6.77
CA ALA A 14 21.64 71.47 -6.69
C ALA A 14 21.51 70.51 -7.88
N LEU A 15 21.78 69.22 -7.66
CA LEU A 15 21.37 68.16 -8.56
C LEU A 15 19.87 67.93 -8.37
N PHE A 16 19.06 68.41 -9.32
CA PHE A 16 17.67 67.99 -9.46
C PHE A 16 17.65 66.51 -9.89
N SER A 17 17.51 65.64 -8.89
CA SER A 17 17.22 64.22 -9.09
C SER A 17 15.74 64.09 -9.48
N CYS A 18 15.47 63.62 -10.69
CA CYS A 18 14.15 63.13 -11.08
C CYS A 18 13.82 61.89 -10.25
N GLY A 19 13.09 62.09 -9.16
CA GLY A 19 12.46 61.00 -8.43
C GLY A 19 11.28 60.45 -9.22
N GLU A 20 11.48 59.32 -9.92
CA GLU A 20 10.37 58.44 -10.27
C GLU A 20 9.72 57.98 -8.96
N LYS A 21 8.46 58.39 -8.75
CA LYS A 21 7.63 57.85 -7.68
C LYS A 21 7.38 56.38 -8.01
N SER A 22 8.10 55.49 -7.34
CA SER A 22 7.74 54.07 -7.32
C SER A 22 6.38 53.93 -6.63
N VAL A 23 5.36 53.59 -7.41
CA VAL A 23 4.05 53.20 -6.91
C VAL A 23 4.26 51.93 -6.06
N PRO A 24 3.73 51.84 -4.83
CA PRO A 24 3.84 50.64 -4.04
C PRO A 24 3.14 49.50 -4.80
N LYS A 25 3.88 48.44 -5.14
CA LYS A 25 3.28 47.21 -5.64
C LYS A 25 2.36 46.66 -4.55
N GLN A 26 1.06 46.85 -4.76
CA GLN A 26 0.02 46.21 -3.99
C GLN A 26 0.26 44.70 -4.12
N LYS A 27 0.56 44.04 -3.00
CA LYS A 27 0.68 42.59 -2.94
C LYS A 27 -0.72 42.06 -3.21
N ILE A 28 -0.94 41.55 -4.43
CA ILE A 28 -2.15 40.81 -4.75
C ILE A 28 -2.05 39.55 -3.90
N GLU A 29 -2.83 39.50 -2.81
CA GLU A 29 -3.06 38.25 -2.09
C GLU A 29 -3.71 37.32 -3.11
N GLU A 30 -3.00 36.24 -3.45
CA GLU A 30 -3.61 35.15 -4.21
C GLU A 30 -4.85 34.69 -3.44
N PRO A 31 -6.00 34.51 -4.13
CA PRO A 31 -7.20 34.07 -3.46
C PRO A 31 -6.89 32.74 -2.78
N ILE A 32 -7.08 32.71 -1.46
CA ILE A 32 -7.06 31.50 -0.66
C ILE A 32 -8.02 30.55 -1.37
N LYS A 33 -7.48 29.51 -2.01
CA LYS A 33 -8.30 28.39 -2.45
C LYS A 33 -8.87 27.82 -1.17
N GLU A 34 -10.15 28.07 -0.92
CA GLU A 34 -10.93 27.24 0.00
C GLU A 34 -10.71 25.80 -0.49
N GLU A 35 -9.89 25.06 0.26
CA GLU A 35 -9.84 23.62 0.16
C GLU A 35 -11.28 23.17 0.40
N LEU A 36 -11.93 22.77 -0.69
CA LEU A 36 -13.26 22.20 -0.62
C LEU A 36 -13.15 21.04 0.36
N VAL A 37 -13.75 21.19 1.54
CA VAL A 37 -13.88 20.09 2.49
C VAL A 37 -14.81 19.09 1.81
N VAL A 38 -14.22 18.16 1.07
CA VAL A 38 -14.93 17.02 0.50
C VAL A 38 -15.43 16.24 1.70
N GLN A 39 -16.74 16.35 1.95
CA GLN A 39 -17.42 15.50 2.92
C GLN A 39 -17.08 14.05 2.51
N PRO A 40 -16.65 13.18 3.44
CA PRO A 40 -16.39 11.80 3.09
C PRO A 40 -17.66 11.23 2.47
N GLU A 41 -17.53 10.67 1.26
CA GLU A 41 -18.61 9.91 0.63
C GLU A 41 -19.12 8.87 1.65
N PRO A 42 -20.45 8.67 1.76
CA PRO A 42 -20.99 7.70 2.70
C PRO A 42 -20.39 6.32 2.44
N SER A 43 -19.92 5.64 3.49
CA SER A 43 -19.45 4.26 3.39
C SER A 43 -20.50 3.40 2.70
N MET A 44 -20.08 2.70 1.65
CA MET A 44 -20.90 1.72 0.95
C MET A 44 -21.07 0.43 1.79
N PHE A 45 -20.23 0.27 2.82
CA PHE A 45 -20.25 -0.85 3.76
C PHE A 45 -21.26 -0.63 4.91
N THR A 46 -22.54 -0.90 4.61
CA THR A 46 -23.65 -0.72 5.55
C THR A 46 -23.60 -1.63 6.79
N ASP A 47 -24.33 -1.26 7.86
CA ASP A 47 -24.46 -2.08 9.08
C ASP A 47 -25.01 -3.50 8.82
N SER A 48 -25.84 -3.66 7.79
CA SER A 48 -26.31 -4.98 7.36
C SER A 48 -25.17 -5.83 6.79
N LEU A 49 -24.26 -5.24 6.02
CA LEU A 49 -23.08 -5.93 5.49
C LEU A 49 -22.12 -6.29 6.64
N LYS A 50 -21.89 -5.37 7.58
CA LYS A 50 -21.15 -5.66 8.81
C LYS A 50 -21.75 -6.84 9.58
N THR A 51 -23.07 -6.87 9.71
CA THR A 51 -23.77 -7.98 10.39
C THR A 51 -23.59 -9.31 9.65
N LEU A 52 -23.66 -9.31 8.32
CA LEU A 52 -23.39 -10.50 7.51
C LEU A 52 -21.96 -11.01 7.72
N TYR A 53 -20.97 -10.14 7.65
CA TYR A 53 -19.56 -10.52 7.84
C TYR A 53 -19.30 -11.03 9.26
N ASN A 54 -19.86 -10.36 10.27
CA ASN A 54 -19.81 -10.79 11.66
C ASN A 54 -20.42 -12.20 11.86
N SER A 55 -21.43 -12.57 11.07
CA SER A 55 -22.08 -13.89 11.19
C SER A 55 -21.14 -15.06 10.85
N ILE A 56 -20.12 -14.81 10.01
CA ILE A 56 -19.06 -15.78 9.66
C ILE A 56 -17.73 -15.52 10.41
N GLY A 57 -17.78 -14.72 11.48
CA GLY A 57 -16.64 -14.47 12.39
C GLY A 57 -15.68 -13.36 11.96
N LEU A 58 -15.94 -12.70 10.84
CA LEU A 58 -15.15 -11.55 10.38
C LEU A 58 -15.52 -10.30 11.17
N VAL A 59 -14.53 -9.58 11.65
CA VAL A 59 -14.70 -8.32 12.39
C VAL A 59 -13.83 -7.24 11.76
N GLU A 60 -14.25 -5.99 11.93
CA GLU A 60 -13.47 -4.84 11.53
C GLU A 60 -12.23 -4.70 12.44
N VAL A 61 -11.06 -4.50 11.83
CA VAL A 61 -9.83 -4.18 12.55
C VAL A 61 -9.91 -2.73 13.01
N THR A 62 -10.04 -2.53 14.32
CA THR A 62 -10.29 -1.21 14.93
C THR A 62 -9.07 -0.60 15.62
N ASP A 63 -7.90 -1.25 15.56
CA ASP A 63 -6.67 -0.72 16.13
C ASP A 63 -6.19 0.51 15.33
N PRO A 64 -6.26 1.72 15.91
CA PRO A 64 -6.01 2.95 15.17
C PRO A 64 -4.53 3.14 14.80
N ARG A 65 -3.63 2.30 15.32
CA ARG A 65 -2.21 2.28 14.97
C ARG A 65 -1.94 1.50 13.69
N ILE A 66 -2.85 0.64 13.26
CA ILE A 66 -2.73 -0.05 11.98
C ILE A 66 -3.24 0.88 10.88
N ILE A 67 -2.45 1.07 9.85
CA ILE A 67 -2.84 1.85 8.67
C ILE A 67 -3.59 0.91 7.73
N VAL A 68 -4.80 1.28 7.32
CA VAL A 68 -5.62 0.55 6.35
C VAL A 68 -5.51 1.25 5.01
N ASP A 69 -5.03 0.54 4.00
CA ASP A 69 -4.86 1.02 2.61
C ASP A 69 -5.31 -0.09 1.66
N LEU A 70 -6.60 -0.41 1.69
CA LEU A 70 -7.18 -1.53 0.93
C LEU A 70 -7.02 -1.29 -0.58
N ARG A 71 -6.01 -1.88 -1.21
CA ARG A 71 -5.61 -1.52 -2.59
C ARG A 71 -6.65 -1.88 -3.64
N TYR A 72 -7.50 -2.85 -3.35
CA TYR A 72 -8.57 -3.30 -4.24
C TYR A 72 -9.84 -2.43 -4.19
N THR A 73 -9.90 -1.41 -3.31
CA THR A 73 -10.96 -0.37 -3.34
C THR A 73 -10.63 0.79 -4.29
N THR A 74 -9.44 0.79 -4.89
CA THR A 74 -8.96 1.84 -5.80
C THR A 74 -8.38 1.22 -7.07
N GLU A 75 -8.11 2.02 -8.09
CA GLU A 75 -7.40 1.58 -9.30
C GLU A 75 -5.89 1.35 -9.06
N SER A 76 -5.37 1.68 -7.87
CA SER A 76 -3.95 1.55 -7.52
C SER A 76 -3.55 0.12 -7.14
N ASN A 77 -3.91 -0.84 -7.98
CA ASN A 77 -3.54 -2.25 -7.87
C ASN A 77 -3.11 -2.80 -9.25
N PHE A 78 -2.63 -4.04 -9.31
CA PHE A 78 -2.08 -4.62 -10.53
C PHE A 78 -3.07 -4.76 -11.69
N MET A 79 -4.38 -4.76 -11.41
CA MET A 79 -5.43 -4.80 -12.43
C MET A 79 -5.81 -3.40 -12.95
N GLY A 80 -5.41 -2.34 -12.27
CA GLY A 80 -5.73 -0.97 -12.68
C GLY A 80 -7.23 -0.62 -12.59
N MET A 81 -7.99 -1.34 -11.77
CA MET A 81 -9.44 -1.16 -11.62
C MET A 81 -9.88 -1.41 -10.18
N VAL A 82 -10.96 -0.78 -9.74
CA VAL A 82 -11.60 -1.07 -8.46
C VAL A 82 -12.21 -2.48 -8.52
N LEU A 83 -11.96 -3.29 -7.49
CA LEU A 83 -12.42 -4.69 -7.40
C LEU A 83 -13.37 -4.92 -6.22
N TYR A 84 -13.39 -4.02 -5.23
CA TYR A 84 -14.33 -4.05 -4.11
C TYR A 84 -15.44 -3.02 -4.38
N ASP A 85 -16.68 -3.51 -4.47
CA ASP A 85 -17.89 -2.73 -4.70
C ASP A 85 -18.35 -2.03 -3.40
N THR A 86 -18.33 -2.74 -2.28
CA THR A 86 -18.88 -2.26 -1.00
C THR A 86 -17.90 -2.36 0.16
N LEU A 87 -16.88 -3.20 0.10
CA LEU A 87 -15.92 -3.39 1.21
C LEU A 87 -14.93 -2.22 1.25
N ASP A 88 -15.01 -1.40 2.29
CA ASP A 88 -14.11 -0.24 2.48
C ASP A 88 -13.34 -0.26 3.81
N CYS A 89 -13.56 -1.29 4.64
CA CYS A 89 -12.89 -1.46 5.93
C CYS A 89 -12.16 -2.81 6.01
N LEU A 90 -11.06 -2.86 6.76
CA LEU A 90 -10.26 -4.08 6.92
C LEU A 90 -11.00 -5.08 7.79
N MET A 91 -11.52 -6.15 7.16
CA MET A 91 -12.22 -7.24 7.83
C MET A 91 -11.33 -8.48 7.92
N LEU A 92 -11.21 -9.05 9.13
CA LEU A 92 -10.44 -10.26 9.41
C LEU A 92 -11.19 -11.15 10.41
N GLN A 93 -10.87 -12.44 10.48
CA GLN A 93 -11.34 -13.28 11.58
C GLN A 93 -10.94 -12.66 12.92
N LYS A 94 -11.84 -12.67 13.91
CA LYS A 94 -11.62 -12.01 15.20
C LYS A 94 -10.25 -12.27 15.82
N GLU A 95 -9.86 -13.54 15.92
CA GLU A 95 -8.56 -13.90 16.50
C GLU A 95 -7.36 -13.45 15.65
N VAL A 96 -7.55 -13.28 14.34
CA VAL A 96 -6.52 -12.78 13.42
C VAL A 96 -6.35 -11.27 13.61
N SER A 97 -7.45 -10.53 13.77
CA SER A 97 -7.43 -9.10 14.13
C SER A 97 -6.69 -8.88 15.45
N GLU A 98 -7.02 -9.65 16.49
CA GLU A 98 -6.37 -9.54 17.81
C GLU A 98 -4.86 -9.83 17.73
N ARG A 99 -4.47 -10.87 16.98
CA ARG A 99 -3.06 -11.20 16.73
C ARG A 99 -2.34 -10.10 15.95
N LEU A 100 -3.02 -9.42 15.03
CA LEU A 100 -2.43 -8.32 14.27
C LEU A 100 -2.12 -7.11 15.17
N SER A 101 -3.00 -6.76 16.11
CA SER A 101 -2.72 -5.76 17.14
C SER A 101 -1.52 -6.12 18.01
N LEU A 102 -1.38 -7.40 18.39
CA LEU A 102 -0.21 -7.87 19.14
C LEU A 102 1.10 -7.82 18.31
N CYS A 103 1.02 -7.98 16.98
CA CYS A 103 2.15 -7.70 16.09
C CYS A 103 2.53 -6.21 16.14
N GLN A 104 1.53 -5.30 16.11
CA GLN A 104 1.76 -3.87 16.25
C GLN A 104 2.39 -3.53 17.61
N ASP A 105 1.98 -4.17 18.70
CA ASP A 105 2.60 -3.97 20.03
C ASP A 105 4.10 -4.33 20.02
N LEU A 106 4.47 -5.44 19.38
CA LEU A 106 5.88 -5.80 19.24
C LEU A 106 6.62 -4.78 18.37
N LEU A 107 6.02 -4.33 17.27
CA LEU A 107 6.62 -3.33 16.40
C LEU A 107 6.88 -2.03 17.16
N ASP A 108 5.91 -1.54 17.91
CA ASP A 108 6.01 -0.36 18.77
C ASP A 108 7.16 -0.50 19.78
N SER A 109 7.31 -1.68 20.39
CA SER A 109 8.37 -1.93 21.38
C SER A 109 9.78 -1.89 20.79
N LEU A 110 9.93 -2.25 19.52
CA LEU A 110 11.23 -2.31 18.82
C LEU A 110 11.55 -1.02 18.08
N HIS A 111 10.53 -0.37 17.52
CA HIS A 111 10.63 0.80 16.66
C HIS A 111 9.46 1.76 16.96
N PRO A 112 9.54 2.55 18.06
CA PRO A 112 8.47 3.47 18.42
C PRO A 112 8.08 4.40 17.26
N GLY A 113 6.78 4.50 17.00
CA GLY A 113 6.21 5.30 15.91
C GLY A 113 6.10 4.57 14.57
N TYR A 114 6.68 3.38 14.41
CA TYR A 114 6.47 2.56 13.22
C TYR A 114 5.09 1.92 13.26
N ARG A 115 4.48 1.76 12.10
CA ARG A 115 3.09 1.28 11.98
C ARG A 115 3.00 0.15 10.97
N LEU A 116 2.19 -0.86 11.25
CA LEU A 116 1.77 -1.82 10.25
C LEU A 116 0.83 -1.13 9.26
N LYS A 117 0.97 -1.45 7.97
CA LYS A 117 0.09 -0.96 6.90
C LYS A 117 -0.43 -2.15 6.10
N VAL A 118 -1.74 -2.33 6.07
CA VAL A 118 -2.41 -3.48 5.46
C VAL A 118 -3.02 -3.09 4.12
N PHE A 119 -2.67 -3.83 3.08
CA PHE A 119 -3.13 -3.66 1.71
C PHE A 119 -4.33 -4.53 1.36
N ASP A 120 -4.43 -5.71 1.97
CA ASP A 120 -5.56 -6.62 1.79
C ASP A 120 -5.80 -7.49 3.04
N GLY A 121 -7.05 -7.83 3.29
CA GLY A 121 -7.53 -8.69 4.37
C GLY A 121 -8.42 -9.81 3.84
N VAL A 122 -9.69 -9.87 4.27
CA VAL A 122 -10.64 -10.75 3.61
C VAL A 122 -10.88 -10.32 2.17
N ARG A 123 -10.70 -11.26 1.24
CA ARG A 123 -11.03 -11.08 -0.18
C ARG A 123 -12.18 -12.01 -0.53
N PRO A 124 -13.34 -11.52 -0.99
CA PRO A 124 -14.42 -12.39 -1.43
C PRO A 124 -13.96 -13.40 -2.51
N LEU A 125 -14.51 -14.62 -2.50
CA LEU A 125 -14.19 -15.64 -3.51
C LEU A 125 -14.59 -15.18 -4.92
N GLN A 126 -15.65 -14.39 -5.03
CA GLN A 126 -16.06 -13.69 -6.24
C GLN A 126 -14.93 -12.85 -6.85
N VAL A 127 -14.35 -11.93 -6.06
CA VAL A 127 -13.24 -11.08 -6.52
C VAL A 127 -12.02 -11.91 -6.93
N GLN A 128 -11.74 -13.00 -6.21
CA GLN A 128 -10.68 -13.94 -6.58
C GLN A 128 -10.93 -14.57 -7.97
N ARG A 129 -12.19 -14.87 -8.32
CA ARG A 129 -12.55 -15.39 -9.65
C ARG A 129 -12.40 -14.33 -10.73
N GLU A 130 -12.84 -13.11 -10.48
CA GLU A 130 -12.65 -12.00 -11.43
C GLU A 130 -11.18 -11.75 -11.69
N MET A 131 -10.35 -11.69 -10.64
CA MET A 131 -8.91 -11.58 -10.79
C MET A 131 -8.33 -12.70 -11.64
N TRP A 132 -8.82 -13.94 -11.46
CA TRP A 132 -8.37 -15.10 -12.23
C TRP A 132 -8.80 -15.04 -13.70
N GLU A 133 -10.03 -14.59 -13.99
CA GLU A 133 -10.53 -14.51 -15.37
C GLU A 133 -10.01 -13.31 -16.14
N ALA A 134 -9.63 -12.23 -15.45
CA ALA A 134 -8.93 -11.08 -16.02
C ALA A 134 -7.58 -11.45 -16.68
N LEU A 135 -6.95 -12.54 -16.21
CA LEU A 135 -5.73 -13.09 -16.82
C LEU A 135 -6.03 -13.88 -18.11
N ASP A 136 -6.97 -13.41 -18.94
CA ASP A 136 -7.48 -14.09 -20.14
C ASP A 136 -6.39 -14.37 -21.18
N SER A 137 -5.39 -13.48 -21.24
CA SER A 137 -4.20 -13.59 -22.08
C SER A 137 -3.17 -14.62 -21.60
N ILE A 138 -3.32 -15.14 -20.38
CA ILE A 138 -2.43 -16.13 -19.76
C ILE A 138 -3.15 -17.49 -19.72
N PRO A 139 -2.55 -18.58 -20.23
CA PRO A 139 -3.13 -19.91 -20.14
C PRO A 139 -3.45 -20.28 -18.68
N PRO A 140 -4.61 -20.92 -18.37
CA PRO A 140 -5.01 -21.23 -17.00
C PRO A 140 -3.94 -21.98 -16.17
N LEU A 141 -3.15 -22.85 -16.79
CA LEU A 141 -2.03 -23.56 -16.15
C LEU A 141 -0.92 -22.63 -15.64
N ASN A 142 -0.81 -21.41 -16.18
CA ASN A 142 0.20 -20.41 -15.82
C ASN A 142 -0.33 -19.28 -14.93
N ARG A 143 -1.66 -19.14 -14.79
CA ARG A 143 -2.30 -18.08 -14.00
C ARG A 143 -1.99 -18.17 -12.50
N GLY A 144 -1.77 -19.39 -11.99
CA GLY A 144 -1.43 -19.64 -10.58
C GLY A 144 -0.15 -18.95 -10.07
N LYS A 145 0.68 -18.40 -10.97
CA LYS A 145 1.84 -17.58 -10.63
C LYS A 145 1.48 -16.15 -10.20
N PHE A 146 0.26 -15.72 -10.51
CA PHE A 146 -0.22 -14.36 -10.31
C PHE A 146 -1.39 -14.34 -9.32
N VAL A 147 -2.33 -15.25 -9.49
CA VAL A 147 -3.58 -15.28 -8.73
C VAL A 147 -3.87 -16.73 -8.37
N SER A 148 -4.16 -17.03 -7.10
CA SER A 148 -4.55 -18.38 -6.67
C SER A 148 -5.77 -18.88 -7.45
N ASN A 149 -5.75 -20.15 -7.86
CA ASN A 149 -6.86 -20.72 -8.62
C ASN A 149 -8.14 -20.75 -7.77
N PRO A 150 -9.23 -20.09 -8.19
CA PRO A 150 -10.44 -19.94 -7.39
C PRO A 150 -11.17 -21.27 -7.13
N ILE A 151 -10.90 -22.34 -7.89
CA ILE A 151 -11.42 -23.69 -7.59
C ILE A 151 -10.93 -24.16 -6.22
N PHE A 152 -9.70 -23.80 -5.85
CA PHE A 152 -9.12 -24.08 -4.54
C PHE A 152 -9.24 -22.89 -3.58
N GLY A 153 -9.71 -21.73 -4.05
CA GLY A 153 -9.77 -20.51 -3.28
C GLY A 153 -8.40 -20.01 -2.80
N SER A 154 -8.44 -19.06 -1.89
CA SER A 154 -7.30 -18.40 -1.25
C SER A 154 -7.54 -18.35 0.26
N VAL A 155 -6.46 -18.29 1.05
CA VAL A 155 -6.56 -18.07 2.51
C VAL A 155 -7.20 -16.71 2.82
N HIS A 156 -7.04 -15.72 1.94
CA HIS A 156 -7.78 -14.45 2.02
C HIS A 156 -9.30 -14.65 2.03
N ASN A 157 -9.84 -15.68 1.38
CA ASN A 157 -11.30 -15.87 1.32
C ASN A 157 -11.91 -16.25 2.68
N PHE A 158 -11.09 -16.70 3.64
CA PHE A 158 -11.51 -16.98 5.02
C PHE A 158 -11.32 -15.79 5.97
N GLY A 159 -10.69 -14.70 5.51
CA GLY A 159 -10.27 -13.57 6.35
C GLY A 159 -9.13 -13.92 7.32
N THR A 160 -8.28 -14.86 6.93
CA THR A 160 -7.16 -15.36 7.75
C THR A 160 -5.78 -15.13 7.12
N ALA A 161 -5.72 -14.31 6.07
CA ALA A 161 -4.49 -13.79 5.48
C ALA A 161 -4.48 -12.26 5.52
N VAL A 162 -3.29 -11.69 5.51
CA VAL A 162 -3.09 -10.24 5.34
C VAL A 162 -1.96 -10.00 4.35
N ASP A 163 -2.15 -9.01 3.48
CA ASP A 163 -1.08 -8.43 2.67
C ASP A 163 -0.65 -7.13 3.36
N ILE A 164 0.63 -7.02 3.71
CA ILE A 164 1.05 -6.05 4.72
C ILE A 164 2.49 -5.57 4.53
N THR A 165 2.74 -4.33 4.93
CA THR A 165 4.08 -3.73 5.06
C THR A 165 4.23 -3.00 6.40
N ILE A 166 5.38 -2.37 6.61
CA ILE A 166 5.66 -1.47 7.72
C ILE A 166 5.84 -0.06 7.16
N CYS A 167 5.26 0.93 7.83
CA CYS A 167 5.59 2.33 7.69
C CYS A 167 6.53 2.78 8.81
N ASP A 168 7.47 3.65 8.49
CA ASP A 168 8.30 4.35 9.46
C ASP A 168 7.50 5.40 10.25
N SER A 169 8.17 6.10 11.17
CA SER A 169 7.55 7.13 12.00
C SER A 169 7.10 8.39 11.24
N LEU A 170 7.49 8.55 9.97
CA LEU A 170 7.05 9.61 9.08
C LEU A 170 5.86 9.17 8.21
N GLY A 171 5.44 7.90 8.31
CA GLY A 171 4.38 7.32 7.51
C GLY A 171 4.85 6.76 6.16
N ASN A 172 6.15 6.76 5.88
CA ASN A 172 6.66 6.20 4.63
C ASN A 172 6.73 4.68 4.72
N GLU A 173 6.26 3.97 3.69
CA GLU A 173 6.47 2.53 3.58
C GLU A 173 7.96 2.21 3.57
N LEU A 174 8.38 1.22 4.37
CA LEU A 174 9.74 0.71 4.31
C LEU A 174 9.98 0.10 2.93
N ASP A 175 11.09 0.49 2.30
CA ASP A 175 11.47 -0.05 1.00
C ASP A 175 11.78 -1.55 1.10
N MET A 176 10.96 -2.37 0.43
CA MET A 176 11.12 -3.83 0.38
C MET A 176 11.86 -4.29 -0.87
N GLY A 177 12.28 -3.38 -1.77
CA GLY A 177 13.00 -3.71 -3.01
C GLY A 177 12.16 -4.32 -4.12
N ALA A 178 10.87 -4.55 -3.84
CA ALA A 178 9.85 -4.93 -4.80
C ALA A 178 8.52 -4.31 -4.34
N GLY A 179 7.68 -3.90 -5.29
CA GLY A 179 6.35 -3.36 -4.97
C GLY A 179 5.42 -4.42 -4.39
N TYR A 180 4.30 -3.98 -3.81
CA TYR A 180 3.14 -4.84 -3.59
C TYR A 180 2.58 -5.33 -4.94
N ASP A 181 2.10 -6.57 -5.02
CA ASP A 181 1.66 -7.25 -6.24
C ASP A 181 2.72 -7.34 -7.36
N ASP A 182 4.01 -7.23 -7.02
CA ASP A 182 5.10 -7.46 -7.98
C ASP A 182 5.31 -8.96 -8.23
N PHE A 183 4.87 -9.44 -9.39
CA PHE A 183 4.97 -10.86 -9.76
C PHE A 183 6.37 -11.34 -10.14
N ARG A 184 7.36 -10.43 -10.20
CA ARG A 184 8.73 -10.79 -10.58
C ARG A 184 9.41 -11.55 -9.44
N PRO A 185 10.38 -12.45 -9.73
CA PRO A 185 11.08 -13.22 -8.70
C PRO A 185 11.75 -12.38 -7.60
N ILE A 186 12.05 -11.10 -7.83
CA ILE A 186 12.60 -10.20 -6.81
C ILE A 186 11.67 -10.00 -5.60
N ALA A 187 10.36 -10.17 -5.78
CA ALA A 187 9.40 -10.15 -4.69
C ALA A 187 9.44 -11.40 -3.81
N PHE A 188 10.08 -12.49 -4.26
CA PHE A 188 9.93 -13.81 -3.66
C PHE A 188 10.88 -13.97 -2.46
N PRO A 189 10.39 -14.22 -1.24
CA PRO A 189 11.25 -14.51 -0.09
C PRO A 189 12.23 -15.67 -0.34
N SER A 190 11.83 -16.66 -1.14
CA SER A 190 12.68 -17.80 -1.51
C SER A 190 13.89 -17.44 -2.38
N LYS A 191 13.91 -16.25 -2.99
CA LYS A 191 15.01 -15.78 -3.87
C LYS A 191 15.80 -14.61 -3.28
N GLU A 192 15.48 -14.15 -2.07
CA GLU A 192 16.15 -13.00 -1.44
C GLU A 192 17.66 -13.17 -1.32
N ALA A 193 18.15 -14.36 -0.94
CA ALA A 193 19.59 -14.61 -0.83
C ALA A 193 20.32 -14.49 -2.18
N TYR A 194 19.65 -14.86 -3.27
CA TYR A 194 20.18 -14.69 -4.62
C TYR A 194 20.25 -13.20 -4.98
N PHE A 195 19.15 -12.46 -4.83
CA PHE A 195 19.09 -11.04 -5.18
C PHE A 195 19.97 -10.15 -4.28
N LEU A 196 20.18 -10.56 -3.03
CA LEU A 196 21.14 -9.90 -2.14
C LEU A 196 22.59 -10.11 -2.61
N LYS A 197 22.90 -11.30 -3.15
CA LYS A 197 24.24 -11.63 -3.67
C LYS A 197 24.53 -10.91 -4.99
N THR A 198 23.54 -10.77 -5.87
CA THR A 198 23.68 -10.07 -7.15
C THR A 198 23.65 -8.55 -7.01
N GLY A 199 23.12 -8.04 -5.88
CA GLY A 199 23.04 -6.61 -5.57
C GLY A 199 21.75 -5.94 -6.05
N GLU A 200 20.83 -6.69 -6.66
CA GLU A 200 19.50 -6.22 -7.06
C GLU A 200 18.60 -5.96 -5.84
N LEU A 201 18.80 -6.70 -4.75
CA LEU A 201 18.21 -6.42 -3.43
C LEU A 201 19.30 -5.83 -2.52
N THR A 202 19.07 -4.65 -1.99
CA THR A 202 19.99 -4.04 -1.03
C THR A 202 19.93 -4.74 0.33
N LYS A 203 20.98 -4.59 1.12
CA LYS A 203 21.00 -5.08 2.52
C LYS A 203 19.86 -4.49 3.35
N GLN A 204 19.53 -3.20 3.16
CA GLN A 204 18.45 -2.56 3.92
C GLN A 204 17.09 -3.15 3.55
N GLN A 205 16.80 -3.33 2.26
CA GLN A 205 15.55 -3.96 1.81
C GLN A 205 15.40 -5.39 2.34
N TYR A 206 16.48 -6.17 2.33
CA TYR A 206 16.50 -7.50 2.93
C TYR A 206 16.23 -7.48 4.45
N GLU A 207 16.84 -6.54 5.18
CA GLU A 207 16.58 -6.39 6.62
C GLU A 207 15.17 -5.87 6.93
N ASN A 208 14.59 -5.02 6.08
CA ASN A 208 13.19 -4.58 6.20
C ASN A 208 12.23 -5.78 6.06
N ARG A 209 12.43 -6.64 5.06
CA ARG A 209 11.63 -7.88 4.90
C ARG A 209 11.81 -8.82 6.09
N LYS A 210 13.03 -8.94 6.62
CA LYS A 210 13.29 -9.72 7.85
C LYS A 210 12.59 -9.14 9.08
N LEU A 211 12.56 -7.82 9.23
CA LEU A 211 11.84 -7.15 10.31
C LEU A 211 10.35 -7.48 10.21
N LEU A 212 9.73 -7.29 9.04
CA LEU A 212 8.33 -7.63 8.82
C LEU A 212 8.04 -9.09 9.19
N ARG A 213 8.84 -10.04 8.68
CA ARG A 213 8.69 -11.45 9.05
C ARG A 213 8.87 -11.71 10.55
N LYS A 214 9.81 -11.03 11.21
CA LYS A 214 10.02 -11.16 12.67
C LYS A 214 8.78 -10.70 13.44
N ILE A 215 8.23 -9.54 13.07
CA ILE A 215 7.02 -8.98 13.68
C ILE A 215 5.85 -9.95 13.50
N MET A 216 5.56 -10.34 12.27
CA MET A 216 4.43 -11.21 11.95
C MET A 216 4.56 -12.61 12.59
N ARG A 217 5.77 -13.20 12.61
CA ARG A 217 6.00 -14.51 13.24
C ARG A 217 5.81 -14.51 14.76
N SER A 218 5.92 -13.36 15.43
CA SER A 218 5.70 -13.27 16.88
C SER A 218 4.30 -13.71 17.29
N GLN A 219 3.32 -13.49 16.41
CA GLN A 219 1.94 -13.95 16.57
C GLN A 219 1.60 -15.05 15.56
N ARG A 220 2.57 -15.91 15.22
CA ARG A 220 2.39 -17.13 14.41
C ARG A 220 1.79 -16.89 13.02
N PHE A 221 2.04 -15.73 12.41
CA PHE A 221 1.80 -15.58 10.98
C PHE A 221 2.97 -16.16 10.19
N TYR A 222 2.69 -16.70 9.02
CA TYR A 222 3.67 -17.35 8.15
C TYR A 222 3.61 -16.76 6.75
N ASN A 223 4.77 -16.34 6.23
CA ASN A 223 4.86 -15.88 4.86
C ASN A 223 4.90 -17.06 3.87
N ILE A 224 4.55 -16.79 2.62
CA ILE A 224 4.73 -17.75 1.51
C ILE A 224 6.05 -17.48 0.77
N PRO A 225 6.61 -18.45 0.02
CA PRO A 225 7.91 -18.29 -0.62
C PRO A 225 7.92 -17.36 -1.84
N SER A 226 6.75 -16.98 -2.36
CA SER A 226 6.55 -16.19 -3.58
C SER A 226 6.22 -14.71 -3.33
N GLU A 227 5.83 -14.32 -2.11
CA GLU A 227 5.34 -12.96 -1.85
C GLU A 227 5.90 -12.47 -0.51
N TRP A 228 6.60 -11.33 -0.51
CA TRP A 228 7.19 -10.80 0.72
C TRP A 228 6.15 -10.17 1.65
N TRP A 229 5.04 -9.69 1.10
CA TRP A 229 3.97 -8.97 1.79
C TRP A 229 2.89 -9.88 2.38
N HIS A 230 2.75 -11.11 1.87
CA HIS A 230 1.63 -11.98 2.20
C HIS A 230 1.91 -12.86 3.43
N PHE A 231 0.97 -12.87 4.38
CA PHE A 231 1.07 -13.63 5.61
C PHE A 231 -0.22 -14.37 5.96
N ASN A 232 -0.10 -15.69 6.15
CA ASN A 232 -1.19 -16.55 6.61
C ASN A 232 -1.19 -16.69 8.12
N ALA A 233 -2.34 -16.47 8.75
CA ALA A 233 -2.54 -16.68 10.19
C ALA A 233 -2.70 -18.17 10.55
N PHE A 234 -3.15 -18.97 9.57
CA PHE A 234 -3.43 -20.40 9.70
C PHE A 234 -3.04 -21.15 8.42
N SER A 235 -2.85 -22.47 8.52
CA SER A 235 -2.71 -23.31 7.33
C SER A 235 -4.05 -23.42 6.58
N ARG A 236 -4.01 -23.71 5.27
CA ARG A 236 -5.24 -23.89 4.47
C ARG A 236 -6.15 -24.99 5.05
N LEU A 237 -5.59 -26.11 5.46
CA LEU A 237 -6.34 -27.19 6.12
C LEU A 237 -7.04 -26.73 7.41
N THR A 238 -6.36 -25.91 8.21
CA THR A 238 -6.96 -25.32 9.41
C THR A 238 -8.06 -24.33 9.06
N CYS A 239 -7.89 -23.55 7.99
CA CYS A 239 -8.90 -22.60 7.55
C CYS A 239 -10.18 -23.32 7.12
N GLU A 240 -10.06 -24.31 6.23
CA GLU A 240 -11.18 -25.11 5.73
C GLU A 240 -11.94 -25.83 6.85
N ALA A 241 -11.27 -26.19 7.95
CA ALA A 241 -11.89 -26.87 9.08
C ALA A 241 -12.57 -25.92 10.09
N LYS A 242 -12.19 -24.63 10.12
CA LYS A 242 -12.56 -23.72 11.22
C LYS A 242 -13.40 -22.53 10.78
N PHE A 243 -13.23 -22.04 9.56
CA PHE A 243 -13.88 -20.80 9.12
C PHE A 243 -14.68 -21.02 7.84
N GLU A 244 -15.71 -20.20 7.69
CA GLU A 244 -16.48 -20.11 6.47
C GLU A 244 -15.77 -19.17 5.49
N ILE A 245 -15.96 -19.44 4.19
CA ILE A 245 -15.47 -18.56 3.13
C ILE A 245 -16.47 -17.43 2.93
N LEU A 246 -15.97 -16.19 2.81
CA LEU A 246 -16.73 -15.09 2.25
C LEU A 246 -16.88 -15.30 0.75
N LEU A 247 -18.08 -15.68 0.31
CA LEU A 247 -18.35 -16.03 -1.09
C LEU A 247 -18.36 -14.79 -1.99
N ASP A 248 -19.05 -13.74 -1.55
CA ASP A 248 -19.25 -12.48 -2.25
C ASP A 248 -19.26 -11.31 -1.23
N GLU A 249 -19.22 -10.09 -1.75
CA GLU A 249 -19.19 -8.86 -0.95
C GLU A 249 -20.60 -8.37 -0.56
N THR A 250 -21.65 -9.00 -1.10
CA THR A 250 -23.08 -8.62 -1.04
C THR A 250 -23.45 -7.22 -1.59
N GLY A 251 -22.63 -6.66 -2.48
CA GLY A 251 -22.92 -5.50 -3.33
C GLY A 251 -23.63 -5.82 -4.65
N ASN A 252 -23.99 -4.80 -5.44
CA ASN A 252 -24.79 -4.85 -6.70
C ASN A 252 -23.99 -5.45 -7.87
N HIS A 253 -23.35 -6.58 -7.64
CA HIS A 253 -22.24 -7.04 -8.43
C HIS A 253 -22.66 -7.34 -9.87
N GLN A 254 -22.08 -6.58 -10.80
CA GLN A 254 -22.13 -6.90 -12.22
C GLN A 254 -20.87 -7.69 -12.52
N TRP A 255 -20.98 -8.85 -13.17
CA TRP A 255 -19.82 -9.60 -13.63
C TRP A 255 -18.98 -8.70 -14.55
N TRP A 256 -17.88 -8.15 -14.03
CA TRP A 256 -16.98 -7.30 -14.80
C TRP A 256 -15.90 -8.17 -15.42
N VAL A 257 -15.97 -8.35 -16.75
CA VAL A 257 -14.82 -8.85 -17.50
C VAL A 257 -13.79 -7.73 -17.47
N SER A 258 -12.72 -7.89 -16.68
CA SER A 258 -11.64 -6.92 -16.63
C SER A 258 -11.16 -6.57 -18.05
N PRO A 259 -10.88 -5.29 -18.34
CA PRO A 259 -10.21 -4.95 -19.58
C PRO A 259 -8.87 -5.69 -19.66
N LYS A 260 -8.48 -6.11 -20.87
CA LYS A 260 -7.24 -6.85 -21.10
C LYS A 260 -6.07 -6.16 -20.42
N ILE A 261 -5.33 -6.91 -19.59
CA ILE A 261 -4.08 -6.42 -18.99
C ILE A 261 -3.22 -5.84 -20.12
N PRO A 262 -2.75 -4.58 -20.00
CA PRO A 262 -1.86 -4.00 -20.99
C PRO A 262 -0.67 -4.93 -21.18
N LYS A 263 -0.36 -5.29 -22.43
CA LYS A 263 0.88 -6.01 -22.72
C LYS A 263 2.02 -5.13 -22.22
N SER A 264 2.64 -5.51 -21.11
CA SER A 264 3.90 -4.89 -20.74
C SER A 264 4.94 -5.46 -21.70
N ASP A 265 5.46 -4.62 -22.58
CA ASP A 265 6.64 -4.93 -23.40
C ASP A 265 7.91 -5.09 -22.52
N SER A 266 7.77 -5.33 -21.21
CA SER A 266 8.84 -5.42 -20.21
C SER A 266 8.83 -6.73 -19.41
N LEU A 267 7.96 -7.69 -19.72
CA LEU A 267 8.15 -9.07 -19.29
C LEU A 267 9.02 -9.78 -20.33
N GLU A 268 10.33 -9.52 -20.31
CA GLU A 268 11.27 -10.47 -20.89
C GLU A 268 11.02 -11.80 -20.18
N THR A 269 10.47 -12.76 -20.92
CA THR A 269 10.52 -14.16 -20.53
C THR A 269 11.99 -14.49 -20.29
N PRO A 270 12.42 -14.88 -19.07
CA PRO A 270 13.78 -15.34 -18.89
C PRO A 270 13.97 -16.50 -19.85
N SER A 271 14.97 -16.40 -20.74
CA SER A 271 15.30 -17.49 -21.64
C SER A 271 15.50 -18.77 -20.83
N ASP A 272 15.01 -19.90 -21.35
CA ASP A 272 15.05 -21.26 -20.78
C ASP A 272 16.46 -21.81 -20.44
N SER A 273 17.50 -20.98 -20.35
CA SER A 273 18.89 -21.40 -20.19
C SER A 273 19.36 -21.58 -18.74
N LEU A 274 18.48 -21.57 -17.73
CA LEU A 274 18.88 -21.77 -16.32
C LEU A 274 18.30 -23.03 -15.67
N LEU A 275 17.86 -24.00 -16.48
CA LEU A 275 17.61 -25.37 -16.02
C LEU A 275 18.72 -26.29 -16.51
N GLN A 276 19.86 -26.27 -15.83
CA GLN A 276 20.73 -27.45 -15.68
C GLN A 276 21.27 -27.49 -14.24
N PRO A 277 21.42 -28.69 -13.66
CA PRO A 277 21.46 -28.94 -12.21
C PRO A 277 22.62 -28.28 -11.46
#